data_AF-A0A7J7JUZ7-F1
#
_entry.id   AF-A0A7J7JUZ7-F1
#
_cell.length_a   1.000
_cell.length_b   1.000
_cell.length_c   1.000
_cell.angle_alpha   90.00
_cell.angle_beta   90.00
_cell.angle_gamma   90.00
#
_symmetry.space_group_name_H-M   'P 1'
#
loop_
_entity.id
_entity.type
_entity.pdbx_description
1 polymer ?
#
loop_
_entity_poly.entity_id
_entity_poly.type
_entity_poly.pdbx_seq_one_letter_code
_entity_poly.pdbx_strand_id
1 'polypeptide(L)'
;MNIPQSQMKNVLLQKLSSFSLARPSGRKLVLGVLGLVIVIYLIIPLLKSGSHRYMVLTRIERCLQDRLKIYNTKVNSQNSFVYHVPTSDKAKPVEKYFLPYIGNGYIGISLDGKHGVWLKGERGLDIATDYNPLVSFEISGYDVKEAVVLDIVDGKIVKHTCYQQHGAVAQTCLKALLYTSLLRDSSGIGNW
;
A
#
# COMPACT_ATOMS: atom_id res chain seq x y z
N MET A 1 15.28 -43.21 12.64
CA MET A 1 14.78 -43.72 13.92
C MET A 1 13.74 -42.74 14.44
N ASN A 2 12.45 -43.04 14.28
CA ASN A 2 11.34 -42.18 14.68
C ASN A 2 10.90 -42.56 16.10
N ILE A 3 11.17 -41.68 17.05
CA ILE A 3 10.69 -41.83 18.43
C ILE A 3 9.22 -41.39 18.45
N PRO A 4 8.28 -42.23 18.89
CA PRO A 4 6.85 -41.93 18.83
C PRO A 4 6.46 -40.80 19.79
N GLN A 5 5.73 -39.79 19.29
CA GLN A 5 5.30 -38.59 20.04
C GLN A 5 4.47 -38.88 21.32
N SER A 6 3.91 -40.08 21.46
CA SER A 6 3.14 -40.48 22.65
C SER A 6 4.00 -40.66 23.90
N GLN A 7 5.29 -40.99 23.76
CA GLN A 7 6.21 -41.17 24.89
C GLN A 7 6.68 -39.83 25.47
N MET A 8 6.72 -38.77 24.66
CA MET A 8 7.21 -37.45 25.09
C MET A 8 6.22 -36.70 26.00
N LYS A 9 4.91 -36.90 25.78
CA LYS A 9 3.85 -36.25 26.59
C LYS A 9 3.81 -36.78 28.02
N ASN A 10 4.01 -38.08 28.20
CA ASN A 10 3.93 -38.72 29.52
C ASN A 10 5.13 -38.36 30.40
N VAL A 11 6.33 -38.23 29.82
CA VAL A 11 7.53 -37.77 30.56
C VAL A 11 7.42 -36.30 30.99
N LEU A 12 6.80 -35.45 30.17
CA LEU A 12 6.54 -34.05 30.51
C LEU A 12 5.49 -33.90 31.61
N LEU A 13 4.38 -34.66 31.52
CA LEU A 13 3.33 -34.64 32.54
C LEU A 13 3.81 -35.21 33.89
N GLN A 14 4.67 -36.22 33.88
CA GLN A 14 5.26 -36.79 35.09
C GLN A 14 6.30 -35.86 35.74
N LYS A 15 7.04 -35.07 34.95
CA LYS A 15 7.94 -34.04 35.49
C LYS A 15 7.18 -32.85 36.09
N LEU A 16 6.06 -32.45 35.50
CA LEU A 16 5.24 -31.34 35.99
C LEU A 16 4.56 -31.65 37.34
N SER A 17 4.12 -32.89 37.58
CA SER A 17 3.52 -33.29 38.87
C SER A 17 4.55 -33.40 40.00
N SER A 18 5.79 -33.78 39.68
CA SER A 18 6.88 -33.86 40.66
C SER A 18 7.37 -32.50 41.19
N PHE A 19 7.07 -31.41 40.47
CA PHE A 19 7.44 -30.06 40.88
C PHE A 19 6.45 -29.42 41.88
N SER A 20 5.32 -30.08 42.17
CA SER A 20 4.18 -29.52 42.91
C SER A 20 4.14 -29.84 44.41
N LEU A 21 5.09 -30.60 44.97
CA LEU A 21 4.95 -31.18 46.33
C LEU A 21 6.02 -30.77 47.36
N ALA A 22 6.89 -29.82 47.03
CA ALA A 22 7.83 -29.27 48.02
C ALA A 22 7.25 -27.98 48.62
N ARG A 23 6.74 -28.05 49.85
CA ARG A 23 6.28 -26.88 50.64
C ARG A 23 7.46 -25.88 50.74
N PRO A 24 7.44 -24.77 50.00
CA PRO A 24 8.59 -23.91 49.92
C PRO A 24 8.74 -23.17 51.25
N SER A 25 9.96 -23.18 51.81
CA SER A 25 10.35 -22.28 52.90
C SER A 25 9.94 -20.85 52.55
N GLY A 26 9.41 -20.08 53.51
CA GLY A 26 8.88 -18.73 53.28
C GLY A 26 9.83 -17.81 52.49
N ARG A 27 11.15 -17.99 52.65
CA ARG A 27 12.17 -17.26 51.87
C ARG A 27 12.17 -17.59 50.37
N LYS A 28 11.93 -18.85 50.00
CA LYS A 28 11.84 -19.31 48.61
C LYS A 28 10.56 -18.83 47.94
N LEU A 29 9.47 -18.72 48.70
CA LEU A 29 8.19 -18.18 48.20
C LEU A 29 8.32 -16.68 47.93
N VAL A 30 8.95 -15.91 48.82
CA VAL A 30 9.20 -14.48 48.62
C VAL A 30 10.07 -14.23 47.39
N LEU A 31 11.16 -14.98 47.20
CA LEU A 31 12.02 -14.85 46.02
C LEU A 31 11.30 -15.25 44.73
N GLY A 32 10.46 -16.28 44.77
CA GLY A 32 9.63 -16.69 43.63
C GLY A 32 8.64 -15.61 43.20
N VAL A 33 7.94 -14.99 44.17
CA VAL A 33 7.01 -13.88 43.90
C VAL A 33 7.76 -12.67 43.35
N LEU A 34 8.91 -12.32 43.92
CA LEU A 34 9.72 -11.19 43.45
C LEU A 34 10.21 -11.40 42.00
N GLY A 35 10.68 -12.61 41.69
CA GLY A 35 11.09 -12.98 40.32
C GLY A 35 9.92 -12.91 39.34
N LEU A 36 8.74 -13.38 39.73
CA LEU A 36 7.53 -13.30 38.90
C LEU A 36 7.13 -11.85 38.62
N VAL A 37 7.21 -10.96 39.61
CA VAL A 37 6.93 -9.52 39.44
C VAL A 37 7.91 -8.89 38.46
N ILE A 38 9.20 -9.21 38.53
CA ILE A 38 10.22 -8.72 37.60
C ILE A 38 9.94 -9.21 36.17
N VAL A 39 9.61 -10.50 36.00
CA VAL A 39 9.27 -11.07 34.69
C VAL A 39 8.03 -10.40 34.10
N ILE A 40 6.99 -10.19 34.90
CA ILE A 40 5.78 -9.47 34.47
C ILE A 40 6.12 -8.02 34.07
N TYR A 41 6.94 -7.34 34.86
CA TYR A 41 7.35 -5.96 34.58
C TYR A 41 8.15 -5.84 33.28
N LEU A 42 8.93 -6.86 32.91
CA LEU A 42 9.70 -6.90 31.66
C LEU A 42 8.87 -7.33 30.45
N ILE A 43 7.83 -8.17 30.62
CA ILE A 43 6.99 -8.68 29.52
C ILE A 43 5.88 -7.67 29.13
N ILE A 44 5.32 -6.91 30.06
CA ILE A 44 4.25 -5.93 29.77
C ILE A 44 4.64 -4.88 28.70
N PRO A 45 5.85 -4.28 28.72
CA PRO A 45 6.30 -3.36 27.68
C PRO A 45 6.42 -4.01 26.30
N LEU A 46 6.89 -5.27 26.25
CA LEU A 46 7.02 -6.04 25.02
C LEU A 46 5.65 -6.36 24.39
N LEU A 47 4.63 -6.62 25.22
CA LEU A 47 3.26 -6.83 24.73
C LEU A 47 2.59 -5.52 24.28
N LYS A 48 2.86 -4.39 24.95
CA LYS A 48 2.30 -3.08 24.56
C LYS A 48 2.93 -2.52 23.29
N SER A 49 4.16 -2.93 22.93
CA SER A 49 4.81 -2.49 21.70
C SER A 49 4.12 -2.98 20.42
N GLY A 50 3.21 -3.97 20.53
CA GLY A 50 2.38 -4.46 19.42
C GLY A 50 0.99 -3.82 19.33
N SER A 51 0.69 -2.76 20.09
CA SER A 51 -0.60 -2.07 20.01
C SER A 51 -0.71 -1.29 18.68
N HIS A 52 -1.04 -2.01 17.61
CA HIS A 52 -1.53 -1.43 16.38
C HIS A 52 -2.74 -0.56 16.74
N ARG A 53 -2.59 0.76 16.62
CA ARG A 53 -3.72 1.67 16.66
C ARG A 53 -4.66 1.23 15.54
N TYR A 54 -5.80 0.65 15.90
CA TYR A 54 -6.89 0.40 14.96
C TYR A 54 -7.37 1.76 14.46
N MET A 55 -6.79 2.22 13.35
CA MET A 55 -7.16 3.47 12.71
C MET A 55 -8.56 3.23 12.13
N VAL A 56 -9.58 3.85 12.72
CA VAL A 56 -10.94 3.78 12.19
C VAL A 56 -10.93 4.44 10.83
N LEU A 57 -11.07 3.63 9.80
CA LEU A 57 -11.05 4.10 8.42
C LEU A 57 -12.28 4.98 8.16
N THR A 58 -12.05 6.22 7.71
CA THR A 58 -13.14 7.15 7.34
C THR A 58 -13.88 6.65 6.10
N ARG A 59 -15.09 7.19 5.85
CA ARG A 59 -15.91 6.75 4.71
C ARG A 59 -15.21 7.04 3.36
N ILE A 60 -14.55 8.19 3.24
CA ILE A 60 -13.73 8.55 2.08
C ILE A 60 -12.52 7.63 1.90
N GLU A 61 -11.86 7.24 2.98
CA GLU A 61 -10.70 6.35 2.92
C GLU A 61 -11.13 4.92 2.53
N ARG A 62 -12.33 4.48 2.96
CA ARG A 62 -12.93 3.22 2.51
C ARG A 62 -13.26 3.24 1.01
N CYS A 63 -13.83 4.33 0.52
CA CYS A 63 -14.07 4.53 -0.92
C CYS A 63 -12.78 4.32 -1.72
N LEU A 64 -11.70 4.98 -1.29
CA LEU A 64 -10.42 4.89 -1.98
C LEU A 64 -9.83 3.47 -1.89
N GLN A 65 -9.85 2.85 -0.70
CA GLN A 65 -9.32 1.51 -0.50
C GLN A 65 -10.06 0.44 -1.31
N ASP A 66 -11.40 0.53 -1.41
CA ASP A 66 -12.20 -0.39 -2.20
C ASP A 66 -11.82 -0.35 -3.69
N ARG A 67 -11.44 0.84 -4.20
CA ARG A 67 -10.94 1.00 -5.56
C ARG A 67 -9.53 0.49 -5.75
N LEU A 68 -8.66 0.71 -4.77
CA LEU A 68 -7.29 0.23 -4.83
C LEU A 68 -7.17 -1.29 -4.68
N LYS A 69 -8.17 -1.94 -4.09
CA LYS A 69 -8.19 -3.39 -3.86
C LYS A 69 -7.93 -4.22 -5.12
N ILE A 70 -8.38 -3.75 -6.29
CA ILE A 70 -8.19 -4.46 -7.57
C ILE A 70 -6.71 -4.49 -8.01
N TYR A 71 -5.90 -3.55 -7.53
CA TYR A 71 -4.48 -3.46 -7.87
C TYR A 71 -3.57 -4.17 -6.85
N ASN A 72 -4.09 -4.61 -5.69
CA ASN A 72 -3.27 -5.24 -4.65
C ASN A 72 -2.46 -6.43 -5.16
N THR A 73 -3.04 -7.26 -6.03
CA THR A 73 -2.33 -8.40 -6.64
C THR A 73 -1.21 -7.95 -7.58
N LYS A 74 -1.44 -6.88 -8.34
CA LYS A 74 -0.45 -6.27 -9.24
C LYS A 74 0.67 -5.56 -8.47
N VAL A 75 0.34 -4.88 -7.37
CA VAL A 75 1.32 -4.25 -6.48
C VAL A 75 2.20 -5.30 -5.81
N ASN A 76 1.61 -6.39 -5.30
CA ASN A 76 2.36 -7.47 -4.67
C ASN A 76 3.31 -8.18 -5.65
N SER A 77 2.96 -8.22 -6.94
CA SER A 77 3.80 -8.75 -8.01
C SER A 77 4.71 -7.70 -8.66
N GLN A 78 4.81 -6.49 -8.08
CA GLN A 78 5.64 -5.37 -8.56
C GLN A 78 5.31 -4.92 -9.99
N ASN A 79 4.11 -5.21 -10.47
CA ASN A 79 3.58 -4.83 -11.78
C ASN A 79 2.82 -3.51 -11.76
N SER A 80 2.54 -2.97 -10.57
CA SER A 80 1.90 -1.68 -10.40
C SER A 80 2.44 -0.94 -9.19
N PHE A 81 2.49 0.39 -9.31
CA PHE A 81 2.84 1.30 -8.23
C PHE A 81 1.62 2.14 -7.86
N VAL A 82 1.44 2.37 -6.56
CA VAL A 82 0.35 3.19 -6.02
C VAL A 82 0.97 4.24 -5.13
N TYR A 83 0.53 5.50 -5.28
CA TYR A 83 0.82 6.57 -4.33
C TYR A 83 -0.46 7.34 -3.99
N HIS A 84 -0.57 7.76 -2.73
CA HIS A 84 -1.67 8.55 -2.23
C HIS A 84 -1.32 10.04 -2.21
N VAL A 85 -2.35 10.87 -2.46
CA VAL A 85 -2.28 12.33 -2.39
C VAL A 85 -3.32 12.81 -1.37
N PRO A 86 -2.91 13.53 -0.31
CA PRO A 86 -1.53 13.84 0.09
C PRO A 86 -0.80 12.64 0.73
N THR A 87 0.52 12.59 0.57
CA THR A 87 1.41 11.50 1.07
C THR A 87 1.64 11.56 2.60
N SER A 88 0.91 12.42 3.32
CA SER A 88 1.19 12.81 4.71
C SER A 88 0.59 11.89 5.78
N ASP A 89 0.00 10.76 5.40
CA ASP A 89 -0.49 9.78 6.37
C ASP A 89 0.72 9.07 7.01
N LYS A 90 1.23 9.62 8.12
CA LYS A 90 2.33 9.10 8.97
C LYS A 90 2.15 7.64 9.43
N ALA A 91 0.99 7.05 9.17
CA ALA A 91 0.62 5.68 9.52
C ALA A 91 0.92 4.66 8.40
N LYS A 92 1.21 5.08 7.17
CA LYS A 92 1.54 4.19 6.05
C LYS A 92 3.07 4.16 5.82
N PRO A 93 3.64 3.02 5.37
CA PRO A 93 5.05 2.96 5.00
C PRO A 93 5.33 4.05 3.95
N VAL A 94 6.50 4.70 4.04
CA VAL A 94 6.88 5.83 3.18
C VAL A 94 6.62 5.48 1.71
N GLU A 95 5.55 6.03 1.15
CA GLU A 95 5.21 5.86 -0.26
C GLU A 95 6.19 6.68 -1.08
N LYS A 96 6.86 6.04 -2.05
CA LYS A 96 7.79 6.74 -2.92
C LYS A 96 6.99 7.50 -3.97
N TYR A 97 7.11 8.83 -3.94
CA TYR A 97 6.60 9.67 -5.01
C TYR A 97 7.27 9.27 -6.34
N PHE A 98 6.48 9.15 -7.39
CA PHE A 98 6.94 8.97 -8.76
C PHE A 98 6.22 9.96 -9.66
N LEU A 99 6.87 10.37 -10.75
CA LEU A 99 6.21 11.20 -11.76
C LEU A 99 5.22 10.33 -12.54
N PRO A 100 3.91 10.61 -12.48
CA PRO A 100 2.89 9.79 -13.10
C PRO A 100 2.83 10.04 -14.62
N TYR A 101 3.76 9.48 -15.37
CA TYR A 101 3.83 9.60 -16.84
C TYR A 101 3.74 8.25 -17.54
N ILE A 102 3.19 8.28 -18.75
CA ILE A 102 3.17 7.13 -19.67
C ILE A 102 3.51 7.61 -21.08
N GLY A 103 4.23 6.82 -21.89
CA GLY A 103 4.49 7.14 -23.30
C GLY A 103 4.81 5.93 -24.18
N ASN A 104 4.64 6.06 -25.50
CA ASN A 104 5.07 5.08 -26.51
C ASN A 104 6.38 5.48 -27.23
N GLY A 105 7.06 6.52 -26.73
CA GLY A 105 8.24 7.09 -27.38
C GLY A 105 7.94 8.10 -28.50
N TYR A 106 6.69 8.22 -28.95
CA TYR A 106 6.22 9.27 -29.88
C TYR A 106 5.37 10.32 -29.16
N ILE A 107 4.55 9.86 -28.23
CA ILE A 107 3.65 10.67 -27.41
C ILE A 107 3.83 10.24 -25.97
N GLY A 108 3.89 11.22 -25.08
CA GLY A 108 3.95 11.07 -23.63
C GLY A 108 2.83 11.86 -22.99
N ILE A 109 2.20 11.29 -21.97
CA ILE A 109 1.14 11.94 -21.21
C ILE A 109 1.53 11.89 -19.75
N SER A 110 1.42 13.02 -19.05
CA SER A 110 1.63 13.09 -17.61
C SER A 110 0.30 13.43 -16.92
N LEU A 111 -0.02 12.74 -15.83
CA LEU A 111 -1.15 13.11 -14.96
C LEU A 111 -0.83 14.33 -14.08
N ASP A 112 0.44 14.72 -14.00
CA ASP A 112 0.93 15.79 -13.14
C ASP A 112 1.80 16.76 -13.97
N GLY A 113 1.50 18.06 -13.91
CA GLY A 113 2.23 19.11 -14.64
C GLY A 113 1.37 20.06 -15.48
N LYS A 114 1.99 21.17 -15.90
CA LYS A 114 1.35 22.23 -16.71
C LYS A 114 1.04 21.80 -18.15
N HIS A 115 1.78 20.83 -18.68
CA HIS A 115 1.63 20.30 -20.03
C HIS A 115 1.13 18.87 -19.96
N GLY A 116 -0.06 18.62 -20.51
CA GLY A 116 -0.72 17.33 -20.44
C GLY A 116 -0.17 16.31 -21.43
N VAL A 117 0.32 16.77 -22.59
CA VAL A 117 0.84 15.92 -23.66
C VAL A 117 2.19 16.44 -24.17
N TRP A 118 3.11 15.49 -24.33
CA TRP A 118 4.45 15.66 -24.89
C TRP A 118 4.52 14.89 -26.20
N LEU A 119 5.13 15.49 -27.22
CA LEU A 119 5.37 14.86 -28.52
C LEU A 119 6.88 14.65 -28.70
N LYS A 120 7.22 13.65 -29.50
CA LYS A 120 8.60 13.34 -29.87
C LYS A 120 9.13 14.40 -30.82
N GLY A 121 10.18 15.10 -30.41
CA GLY A 121 11.05 15.89 -31.28
C GLY A 121 12.30 15.11 -31.69
N GLU A 122 13.39 15.82 -31.94
CA GLU A 122 14.60 15.22 -32.53
C GLU A 122 15.32 14.25 -31.59
N ARG A 123 15.34 14.55 -30.28
CA ARG A 123 16.13 13.81 -29.29
C ARG A 123 15.30 13.06 -28.25
N GLY A 124 13.99 13.27 -28.21
CA GLY A 124 13.12 12.64 -27.23
C GLY A 124 11.73 13.26 -27.18
N LEU A 125 11.02 13.05 -26.08
CA LEU A 125 9.73 13.68 -25.76
C LEU A 125 9.97 15.09 -25.20
N ASP A 126 10.26 16.05 -26.08
CA ASP A 126 10.68 17.41 -25.74
C ASP A 126 9.74 18.50 -26.25
N ILE A 127 8.80 18.16 -27.14
CA ILE A 127 7.79 19.11 -27.63
C ILE A 127 6.59 19.07 -26.69
N ALA A 128 6.51 20.04 -25.77
CA ALA A 128 5.34 20.24 -24.93
C ALA A 128 4.18 20.80 -25.77
N THR A 129 2.98 20.31 -25.51
CA THR A 129 1.75 20.88 -26.08
C THR A 129 0.91 21.52 -24.98
N ASP A 130 0.18 22.57 -25.34
CA ASP A 130 -0.83 23.19 -24.45
C ASP A 130 -2.13 22.39 -24.40
N TYR A 131 -2.16 21.22 -25.04
CA TYR A 131 -3.28 20.32 -25.00
C TYR A 131 -3.22 19.47 -23.74
N ASN A 132 -4.24 19.60 -22.89
CA ASN A 132 -4.40 18.78 -21.70
C ASN A 132 -5.71 17.96 -21.79
N PRO A 133 -5.66 16.69 -22.21
CA PRO A 133 -6.83 15.82 -22.27
C PRO A 133 -7.32 15.42 -20.88
N LEU A 134 -6.53 15.69 -19.83
CA LEU A 134 -6.78 15.27 -18.47
C LEU A 134 -7.38 16.42 -17.70
N VAL A 135 -8.68 16.32 -17.43
CA VAL A 135 -9.40 17.31 -16.62
C VAL A 135 -9.46 16.82 -15.18
N SER A 136 -8.83 17.56 -14.27
CA SER A 136 -8.98 17.37 -12.83
C SER A 136 -9.99 18.38 -12.27
N PHE A 137 -10.90 17.91 -11.42
CA PHE A 137 -11.88 18.76 -10.76
C PHE A 137 -11.50 18.94 -9.29
N GLU A 138 -11.35 20.19 -8.88
CA GLU A 138 -11.25 20.55 -7.47
C GLU A 138 -12.57 21.18 -7.04
N ILE A 139 -13.23 20.56 -6.07
CA ILE A 139 -14.55 21.00 -5.60
C ILE A 139 -14.37 21.58 -4.19
N SER A 140 -14.49 22.89 -4.08
CA SER A 140 -14.36 23.59 -2.80
C SER A 140 -15.41 23.12 -1.79
N GLY A 141 -14.99 22.89 -0.55
CA GLY A 141 -15.87 22.46 0.55
C GLY A 141 -16.15 20.95 0.60
N TYR A 142 -15.41 20.14 -0.16
CA TYR A 142 -15.42 18.68 -0.07
C TYR A 142 -14.11 18.19 0.53
N ASP A 143 -14.18 17.17 1.37
CA ASP A 143 -13.00 16.39 1.73
C ASP A 143 -12.59 15.57 0.51
N VAL A 144 -11.31 15.64 0.11
CA VAL A 144 -10.78 14.95 -1.06
C VAL A 144 -9.67 14.01 -0.66
N LYS A 145 -9.71 12.77 -1.16
CA LYS A 145 -8.62 11.80 -1.06
C LYS A 145 -8.37 11.24 -2.44
N GLU A 146 -7.10 11.22 -2.83
CA GLU A 146 -6.71 10.73 -4.15
C GLU A 146 -5.65 9.65 -4.03
N ALA A 147 -5.66 8.75 -5.00
CA ALA A 147 -4.56 7.82 -5.23
C ALA A 147 -4.33 7.68 -6.73
N VAL A 148 -3.07 7.56 -7.10
CA VAL A 148 -2.66 7.38 -8.47
C VAL A 148 -1.95 6.05 -8.59
N VAL A 149 -2.35 5.31 -9.61
CA VAL A 149 -1.90 3.96 -9.91
C VAL A 149 -1.22 3.98 -11.26
N LEU A 150 0.05 3.58 -11.28
CA LEU A 150 0.79 3.27 -12.49
C LEU A 150 0.82 1.76 -12.66
N ASP A 151 0.21 1.27 -13.73
CA ASP A 151 0.19 -0.15 -14.09
C ASP A 151 1.11 -0.33 -15.30
N ILE A 152 2.28 -0.89 -15.01
CA ILE A 152 3.41 -0.97 -15.95
C ILE A 152 3.09 -1.97 -17.05
N VAL A 153 2.48 -3.09 -16.68
CA VAL A 153 2.18 -4.20 -17.59
C VAL A 153 1.13 -3.78 -18.61
N ASP A 154 0.09 -3.09 -18.15
CA ASP A 154 -0.98 -2.63 -19.04
C ASP A 154 -0.67 -1.28 -19.72
N GLY A 155 0.47 -0.65 -19.40
CA GLY A 155 0.86 0.65 -19.96
C GLY A 155 -0.16 1.75 -19.67
N LYS A 156 -0.75 1.75 -18.48
CA LYS A 156 -1.84 2.66 -18.12
C LYS A 156 -1.58 3.37 -16.81
N ILE A 157 -2.17 4.54 -16.69
CA ILE A 157 -2.13 5.32 -15.47
C ILE A 157 -3.52 5.81 -15.09
N VAL A 158 -3.84 5.65 -13.82
CA VAL A 158 -5.19 5.86 -13.30
C VAL A 158 -5.13 6.71 -12.05
N LYS A 159 -5.84 7.84 -12.05
CA LYS A 159 -6.09 8.65 -10.87
C LYS A 159 -7.50 8.34 -10.35
N HIS A 160 -7.56 7.87 -9.12
CA HIS A 160 -8.78 7.68 -8.34
C HIS A 160 -8.94 8.85 -7.39
N THR A 161 -10.08 9.53 -7.45
CA THR A 161 -10.41 10.61 -6.53
C THR A 161 -11.75 10.30 -5.87
N CYS A 162 -11.79 10.30 -4.54
CA CYS A 162 -13.02 10.24 -3.76
C CYS A 162 -13.26 11.61 -3.12
N TYR A 163 -14.51 12.06 -3.14
CA TYR A 163 -14.99 13.29 -2.54
C TYR A 163 -16.01 12.96 -1.45
N GLN A 164 -15.97 13.66 -0.33
CA GLN A 164 -16.95 13.50 0.74
C GLN A 164 -17.51 14.87 1.16
N GLN A 165 -18.84 14.95 1.30
CA GLN A 165 -19.53 16.11 1.85
C GLN A 165 -20.77 15.66 2.64
N HIS A 166 -20.93 16.14 3.88
CA HIS A 166 -22.08 15.84 4.75
C HIS A 166 -22.46 14.35 4.84
N GLY A 167 -21.47 13.46 4.76
CA GLY A 167 -21.67 12.01 4.79
C GLY A 167 -21.96 11.36 3.43
N ALA A 168 -22.34 12.12 2.40
CA ALA A 168 -22.37 11.61 1.03
C ALA A 168 -20.95 11.47 0.46
N VAL A 169 -20.71 10.42 -0.32
CA VAL A 169 -19.41 10.17 -0.97
C VAL A 169 -19.63 10.05 -2.47
N ALA A 170 -18.92 10.89 -3.23
CA ALA A 170 -18.84 10.83 -4.68
C ALA A 170 -17.44 10.35 -5.09
N GLN A 171 -17.30 9.86 -6.32
CA GLN A 171 -16.03 9.35 -6.83
C GLN A 171 -15.87 9.70 -8.30
N THR A 172 -14.63 9.95 -8.70
CA THR A 172 -14.23 10.11 -10.09
C THR A 172 -13.03 9.22 -10.39
N CYS A 173 -12.91 8.81 -11.64
CA CYS A 173 -11.80 8.00 -12.10
C CYS A 173 -11.31 8.56 -13.43
N LEU A 174 -10.09 9.06 -13.42
CA LEU A 174 -9.40 9.56 -14.60
C LEU A 174 -8.40 8.49 -15.04
N LYS A 175 -8.44 8.11 -16.33
CA LYS A 175 -7.59 7.07 -16.89
C LYS A 175 -6.90 7.61 -18.13
N ALA A 176 -5.59 7.45 -18.20
CA ALA A 176 -4.84 7.56 -19.45
C ALA A 176 -4.31 6.17 -19.82
N LEU A 177 -4.51 5.81 -21.09
CA LEU A 177 -4.17 4.52 -21.65
C LEU A 177 -3.26 4.74 -22.85
N LEU A 178 -2.18 3.98 -22.94
CA LEU A 178 -1.43 3.85 -24.18
C LEU A 178 -1.95 2.68 -24.99
N TYR A 179 -2.62 3.00 -26.09
CA TYR A 179 -2.83 2.02 -27.15
C TYR A 179 -1.56 1.94 -27.99
N THR A 180 -0.75 0.91 -27.74
CA THR A 180 0.43 0.60 -28.57
C THR A 180 0.06 0.10 -29.97
N SER A 181 -1.22 -0.16 -30.24
CA SER A 181 -1.70 -0.74 -31.50
C SER A 181 -1.92 0.25 -32.65
N LEU A 182 -1.90 1.57 -32.42
CA LEU A 182 -2.23 2.55 -33.47
C LEU A 182 -1.04 3.03 -34.32
N LEU A 183 0.20 2.59 -34.05
CA LEU A 183 1.39 3.06 -34.78
C LEU A 183 2.20 1.94 -35.44
N ARG A 184 1.67 0.72 -35.55
CA ARG A 184 2.38 -0.40 -36.22
C ARG A 184 2.15 -0.46 -37.74
N ASP A 185 1.47 0.52 -38.33
CA ASP A 185 1.02 0.45 -39.74
C ASP A 185 1.39 1.69 -40.58
N SER A 186 2.62 2.19 -40.42
CA SER A 186 3.15 3.23 -41.31
C SER A 186 4.57 2.95 -41.85
N SER A 187 5.12 1.75 -41.65
CA SER A 187 6.37 1.32 -42.32
C SER A 187 6.15 0.88 -43.78
N GLY A 188 5.21 1.52 -44.47
CA GLY A 188 4.71 1.11 -45.79
C GLY A 188 4.39 2.26 -46.74
N ILE A 189 4.96 3.46 -46.59
CA ILE A 189 5.05 4.54 -47.59
C ILE A 189 6.33 5.31 -47.20
N GLY A 190 7.38 5.55 -47.98
CA GLY A 190 7.72 5.36 -49.38
C GLY A 190 9.05 6.13 -49.54
N ASN A 191 9.98 5.61 -50.33
CA ASN A 191 11.19 6.32 -50.72
C ASN A 191 10.84 7.67 -51.34
N TRP A 192 11.34 8.77 -50.78
CA TRP A 192 11.80 9.98 -51.48
C TRP A 192 12.91 10.63 -50.66
#